data_AF-A0A344W174-F1
#
_entry.id   AF-A0A344W174-F1
#
_cell.length_a   1.000
_cell.length_b   1.000
_cell.length_c   1.000
_cell.angle_alpha   90.00
_cell.angle_beta   90.00
_cell.angle_gamma   90.00
#
_symmetry.space_group_name_H-M   'P 1'
#
loop_
_entity.id
_entity.type
_entity.pdbx_description
1 polymer ?
#
loop_
_entity_poly.entity_id
_entity_poly.type
_entity_poly.pdbx_seq_one_letter_code
_entity_poly.pdbx_strand_id
1 'polypeptide(L)'
;MMLMNESEFVAHALTDYLSSFVDRSLVSAIHQSLVAGESESAIGFALGIAASEGIPIPSLMREKILSIPNLSTVDHEWFNESLQLIPVVELAA
;
A
#
# COMPACT_ATOMS: atom_id res chain seq x y z
N MET A 1 10.80 21.37 7.93
CA MET A 1 9.92 20.20 8.02
C MET A 1 9.67 19.77 6.58
N MET A 2 10.34 18.72 6.11
CA MET A 2 10.05 18.20 4.77
C MET A 2 8.60 17.72 4.81
N LEU A 3 7.78 18.24 3.91
CA LEU A 3 6.47 17.66 3.65
C LEU A 3 6.72 16.23 3.19
N MET A 4 6.26 15.26 4.00
CA MET A 4 6.33 13.84 3.66
C MET A 4 5.59 13.64 2.34
N ASN A 5 6.20 12.92 1.40
CA ASN A 5 5.57 12.67 0.10
C ASN A 5 4.28 11.86 0.34
N GLU A 6 3.22 12.12 -0.43
CA GLU A 6 1.93 11.44 -0.22
C GLU A 6 2.06 9.93 -0.41
N SER A 7 2.94 9.48 -1.31
CA SER A 7 3.28 8.05 -1.47
C SER A 7 3.93 7.46 -0.23
N GLU A 8 4.82 8.18 0.45
CA GLU A 8 5.49 7.75 1.68
C GLU A 8 4.47 7.61 2.81
N PHE A 9 3.54 8.57 2.92
CA PHE A 9 2.44 8.49 3.88
C PHE A 9 1.54 7.27 3.63
N VAL A 10 1.12 7.05 2.39
CA VAL A 10 0.28 5.91 2.03
C VAL A 10 1.02 4.59 2.28
N ALA A 11 2.29 4.50 1.91
CA ALA A 11 3.12 3.32 2.14
C ALA A 11 3.23 2.96 3.62
N HIS A 12 3.49 3.95 4.50
CA HIS A 12 3.51 3.73 5.95
C HIS A 12 2.15 3.29 6.48
N ALA A 13 1.08 4.00 6.13
CA ALA A 13 -0.27 3.69 6.60
C ALA A 13 -0.71 2.27 6.18
N LEU A 14 -0.41 1.88 4.94
CA LEU A 14 -0.72 0.55 4.44
C LEU A 14 0.12 -0.53 5.14
N THR A 15 1.39 -0.25 5.41
CA THR A 15 2.27 -1.19 6.14
C THR A 15 1.79 -1.41 7.58
N ASP A 16 1.44 -0.33 8.28
CA ASP A 16 0.93 -0.39 9.65
C ASP A 16 -0.39 -1.16 9.71
N TYR A 17 -1.27 -0.94 8.72
CA TYR A 17 -2.51 -1.71 8.57
C TYR A 17 -2.22 -3.20 8.41
N LEU A 18 -1.39 -3.57 7.43
CA LEU A 18 -1.07 -4.99 7.15
C LEU A 18 -0.35 -5.67 8.32
N SER A 19 0.46 -4.94 9.08
CA SER A 19 1.17 -5.47 10.26
C SER A 19 0.22 -5.98 11.35
N SER A 20 -1.07 -5.63 11.29
CA SER A 20 -2.10 -6.18 12.18
C SER A 20 -2.63 -7.55 11.73
N PHE A 21 -2.33 -7.98 10.50
CA PHE A 21 -2.85 -9.19 9.88
C PHE A 21 -1.76 -10.20 9.50
N VAL A 22 -0.53 -9.73 9.21
CA VAL A 22 0.58 -10.58 8.78
C VAL A 22 1.73 -10.62 9.78
N ASP A 23 2.50 -11.71 9.72
CA ASP A 23 3.74 -11.83 10.47
C ASP A 23 4.78 -10.78 10.05
N ARG A 24 5.62 -10.41 11.02
CA ARG A 24 6.65 -9.38 10.84
C ARG A 24 7.66 -9.72 9.73
N SER A 25 7.83 -11.00 9.41
CA SER A 25 8.69 -11.45 8.32
C SER A 25 8.19 -11.01 6.94
N LEU A 26 6.87 -10.94 6.73
CA LEU A 26 6.28 -10.55 5.45
C LEU A 26 6.39 -9.04 5.22
N VAL A 27 6.21 -8.22 6.26
CA VAL A 27 6.35 -6.75 6.15
C VAL A 27 7.79 -6.27 6.09
N SER A 28 8.78 -7.16 6.32
CA SER A 28 10.20 -6.78 6.26
C SER A 28 10.61 -6.25 4.89
N ALA A 29 10.06 -6.80 3.80
CA ALA A 29 10.33 -6.31 2.45
C ALA A 29 9.77 -4.89 2.25
N ILE A 30 8.57 -4.61 2.78
CA ILE A 30 7.97 -3.29 2.71
C ILE A 30 8.80 -2.26 3.47
N HIS A 31 9.26 -2.61 4.69
CA HIS A 31 10.12 -1.74 5.48
C HIS A 31 11.47 -1.45 4.81
N GLN A 32 12.06 -2.43 4.12
CA GLN A 32 13.31 -2.22 3.38
C GLN A 32 13.14 -1.18 2.27
N SER A 33 12.05 -1.25 1.50
CA SER A 33 11.73 -0.25 0.47
C SER A 33 11.46 1.14 1.06
N LEU A 34 10.72 1.21 2.19
CA LEU A 34 10.50 2.48 2.89
C LEU A 34 11.81 3.15 3.35
N VAL A 35 12.72 2.37 3.94
CA VAL A 35 14.03 2.88 4.38
C VAL A 35 14.90 3.33 3.20
N ALA A 36 14.75 2.70 2.03
CA ALA A 36 15.43 3.09 0.80
C ALA A 36 14.82 4.33 0.12
N GLY A 37 13.68 4.84 0.60
CA GLY A 37 12.94 5.94 -0.04
C GLY A 37 12.06 5.49 -1.22
N GLU A 38 11.89 4.19 -1.41
CA GLU A 38 11.13 3.57 -2.51
C GLU A 38 9.66 3.37 -2.10
N SER A 39 8.95 4.46 -1.85
CA SER A 39 7.58 4.42 -1.31
C SER A 39 6.58 3.74 -2.25
N GLU A 40 6.73 3.92 -3.56
CA GLU A 40 5.87 3.29 -4.58
C GLU A 40 6.10 1.77 -4.61
N SER A 41 7.36 1.33 -4.56
CA SER A 41 7.69 -0.09 -4.46
C SER A 41 7.17 -0.70 -3.16
N ALA A 42 7.24 0.04 -2.05
CA ALA A 42 6.67 -0.38 -0.77
C ALA A 42 5.14 -0.60 -0.87
N ILE A 43 4.41 0.30 -1.53
CA ILE A 43 2.97 0.13 -1.81
C ILE A 43 2.74 -1.13 -2.65
N GLY A 44 3.54 -1.30 -3.71
CA GLY A 44 3.50 -2.49 -4.55
C GLY A 44 3.64 -3.81 -3.79
N PHE A 45 4.67 -3.92 -2.96
CA PHE A 45 4.88 -5.10 -2.11
C PHE A 45 3.72 -5.33 -1.15
N ALA A 46 3.22 -4.25 -0.53
CA ALA A 46 2.09 -4.31 0.37
C ALA A 46 0.80 -4.80 -0.33
N LEU A 47 0.51 -4.32 -1.54
CA LEU A 47 -0.61 -4.80 -2.35
C LEU A 47 -0.44 -6.27 -2.73
N GLY A 48 0.76 -6.69 -3.12
CA GLY A 48 1.06 -8.09 -3.40
C GLY A 48 0.82 -9.01 -2.20
N ILE A 49 1.23 -8.58 -1.01
CA ILE A 49 0.98 -9.31 0.25
C ILE A 49 -0.52 -9.36 0.55
N ALA A 50 -1.23 -8.24 0.44
CA ALA A 50 -2.66 -8.19 0.69
C ALA A 50 -3.44 -9.12 -0.26
N ALA A 51 -3.04 -9.18 -1.54
CA ALA A 51 -3.64 -10.08 -2.52
C ALA A 51 -3.32 -11.55 -2.23
N SER A 52 -2.06 -11.87 -1.89
CA SER A 52 -1.62 -13.24 -1.57
C SER A 52 -2.34 -13.80 -0.34
N GLU A 53 -2.43 -13.00 0.72
CA GLU A 53 -2.99 -13.42 2.01
C GLU A 53 -4.51 -13.18 2.11
N GLY A 54 -5.14 -12.64 1.06
CA GLY A 54 -6.57 -12.34 1.05
C GLY A 54 -7.00 -11.30 2.08
N ILE A 55 -6.10 -10.37 2.43
CA ILE A 55 -6.36 -9.35 3.45
C ILE A 55 -7.18 -8.23 2.83
N PRO A 56 -8.37 -7.92 3.37
CA PRO A 56 -9.18 -6.85 2.84
C PRO A 56 -8.49 -5.50 3.03
N ILE A 57 -8.55 -4.62 2.04
CA ILE A 57 -8.07 -3.23 2.17
C ILE A 57 -9.28 -2.29 2.27
N PRO A 58 -9.30 -1.35 3.23
CA PRO A 58 -10.35 -0.35 3.37
C PRO A 58 -10.56 0.48 2.10
N SER A 59 -11.82 0.73 1.73
CA SER A 59 -12.22 1.55 0.57
C SER A 59 -11.47 2.90 0.50
N LEU A 60 -11.44 3.64 1.61
CA LEU A 60 -10.70 4.90 1.74
C LEU A 60 -9.20 4.76 1.42
N MET A 61 -8.58 3.65 1.80
CA MET A 61 -7.15 3.42 1.56
C MET A 61 -6.88 3.13 0.08
N ARG A 62 -7.79 2.43 -0.59
CA ARG A 62 -7.73 2.20 -2.05
C ARG A 62 -7.82 3.52 -2.81
N GLU A 63 -8.76 4.38 -2.43
CA GLU A 63 -8.90 5.71 -3.01
C GLU A 63 -7.63 6.53 -2.85
N LYS A 64 -6.99 6.47 -1.68
CA LYS A 64 -5.73 7.15 -1.42
C LYS A 64 -4.57 6.61 -2.25
N ILE A 65 -4.46 5.30 -2.43
CA ILE A 65 -3.45 4.69 -3.30
C ILE A 65 -3.62 5.17 -4.75
N LEU A 66 -4.86 5.21 -5.26
CA LEU A 66 -5.13 5.65 -6.64
C LEU A 66 -5.01 7.17 -6.83
N SER A 67 -5.08 7.94 -5.74
CA SER A 67 -4.97 9.41 -5.78
C SER A 67 -3.55 9.93 -5.62
N ILE A 68 -2.54 9.05 -5.50
CA ILE A 68 -1.14 9.48 -5.31
C ILE A 68 -0.70 10.34 -6.51
N PRO A 69 -0.25 11.58 -6.28
CA PRO A 69 0.13 12.48 -7.36
C PRO A 69 1.45 12.02 -8.00
N ASN A 70 1.58 12.24 -9.31
CA ASN A 70 2.79 11.96 -10.09
C ASN A 70 3.21 10.48 -10.16
N LEU A 71 2.31 9.54 -9.86
CA LEU A 71 2.54 8.13 -10.19
C LEU A 71 2.84 7.97 -11.68
N SER A 72 3.79 7.10 -12.00
CA SER A 72 3.98 6.68 -13.38
C SER A 72 2.72 5.97 -13.88
N THR A 73 2.47 6.01 -15.19
CA THR A 73 1.32 5.30 -15.79
C THR A 73 1.39 3.80 -15.48
N VAL A 74 2.60 3.23 -15.47
CA VAL A 74 2.84 1.81 -15.19
C VAL A 74 2.47 1.47 -13.75
N ASP A 75 2.90 2.28 -12.78
CA ASP A 75 2.58 2.04 -11.37
C ASP A 75 1.09 2.22 -11.09
N HIS A 76 0.47 3.22 -11.71
CA HIS A 76 -0.96 3.45 -11.59
C HIS A 76 -1.79 2.28 -12.15
N GLU A 77 -1.43 1.76 -13.33
CA GLU A 77 -2.08 0.58 -13.91
C GLU A 77 -1.89 -0.64 -13.01
N TRP A 78 -0.65 -0.89 -12.57
CA TRP A 78 -0.33 -2.04 -11.73
C TRP A 78 -1.03 -2.00 -10.36
N PHE A 79 -1.13 -0.83 -9.73
CA PHE A 79 -1.87 -0.66 -8.48
C PHE A 79 -3.36 -0.91 -8.67
N ASN A 80 -3.94 -0.40 -9.76
CA ASN A 80 -5.35 -0.61 -10.07
C ASN A 80 -5.66 -2.11 -10.29
N GLU A 81 -4.84 -2.80 -11.08
CA GLU A 81 -4.98 -4.25 -11.30
C GLU A 81 -4.84 -5.04 -9.99
N SER A 82 -3.84 -4.69 -9.17
CA SER A 82 -3.62 -5.36 -7.89
C SER A 82 -4.81 -5.17 -6.94
N LEU A 83 -5.38 -3.96 -6.89
CA LEU A 83 -6.55 -3.66 -6.07
C LEU A 83 -7.81 -4.44 -6.48
N GLN A 84 -7.95 -4.82 -7.75
CA GLN A 84 -9.07 -5.65 -8.21
C GLN A 84 -9.01 -7.09 -7.67
N LEU A 85 -7.82 -7.58 -7.31
CA LEU A 85 -7.62 -8.91 -6.76
C LEU A 85 -7.81 -8.98 -5.24
N ILE A 86 -7.82 -7.83 -4.57
CA ILE A 86 -7.87 -7.75 -3.12
C ILE A 86 -9.35 -7.60 -2.67
N PRO A 87 -9.78 -8.18 -1.54
CA PRO A 87 -11.10 -7.92 -0.98
C PRO A 87 -11.25 -6.46 -0.48
N VAL A 88 -12.47 -5.92 -0.53
CA VAL A 88 -12.79 -4.58 0.00
C VAL A 88 -13.47 -4.71 1.35
N VAL A 89 -13.13 -3.84 2.30
CA VAL A 89 -13.90 -3.64 3.53
C VAL A 89 -14.31 -2.18 3.66
N GLU A 90 -15.56 -1.94 4.04
CA GLU A 90 -16.01 -0.61 4.44
C GLU A 90 -15.71 -0.42 5.92
N LEU A 91 -14.89 0.58 6.25
CA LEU A 91 -14.73 1.00 7.64
C LEU A 91 -15.92 1.91 7.98
N ALA A 92 -16.70 1.55 9.00
CA ALA A 92 -17.74 2.43 9.53
C ALA A 92 -17.06 3.70 10.07
N ALA A 93 -17.39 4.84 9.47
CA ALA A 93 -16.91 6.17 9.86
C ALA A 93 -17.37 6.56 11.28
#